data_AF-A0AAE4QU67-F1
#
_entry.id   AF-A0AAE4QU67-F1
#
_cell.length_a   1.000
_cell.length_b   1.000
_cell.length_c   1.000
_cell.angle_alpha   90.00
_cell.angle_beta   90.00
_cell.angle_gamma   90.00
#
_symmetry.space_group_name_H-M   'P 1'
#
loop_
_entity.id
_entity.type
_entity.pdbx_description
1 polymer ?
#
loop_
_entity_poly.entity_id
_entity_poly.type
_entity_poly.pdbx_seq_one_letter_code
_entity_poly.pdbx_strand_id
1 'polypeptide(L)'
;MESKTELHPRTHWIQDTVERCIQKLVKTFQENQDEFFFTEKDLQSYFFHCLLEEDRFIYAYKNRSHLLIHTEYPTPFKCIMDKNTGNVYPDFGPERRMRGHIDIIILNPNYIKWIVDCGCFYNSIYGLKNDLYGNYMPGMIRNYRTFNEEYGEPIIEYAIEFKFFRHTYSGKKYPLLGVLTDINKLKLFCNFKSSSPEREIHFAGRSKSIVFLGEKTVDVLLGPLREEEKRCGGQLMVVPYRADL
;
A
#
# COMPACT_ATOMS: atom_id res chain seq x y z
N MET A 1 18.76 21.10 26.32
CA MET A 1 19.46 20.69 25.09
C MET A 1 19.56 19.18 25.13
N GLU A 2 18.50 18.50 24.71
CA GLU A 2 18.43 17.04 24.80
C GLU A 2 18.67 16.42 23.43
N SER A 3 19.60 15.45 23.42
CA SER A 3 19.78 14.33 22.50
C SER A 3 19.12 14.48 21.12
N LYS A 4 19.92 14.84 20.10
CA LYS A 4 19.62 14.43 18.72
C LYS A 4 19.65 12.91 18.69
N THR A 5 18.49 12.30 18.85
CA THR A 5 18.30 10.87 18.74
C THR A 5 18.87 10.41 17.40
N GLU A 6 19.88 9.55 17.41
CA GLU A 6 20.42 8.96 16.18
C GLU A 6 19.27 8.25 15.46
N LEU A 7 18.91 8.78 14.29
CA LEU A 7 17.94 8.16 13.41
C LEU A 7 18.48 6.81 12.96
N HIS A 8 17.57 5.84 12.79
CA HIS A 8 17.96 4.59 12.17
C HIS A 8 18.52 4.90 10.77
N PRO A 9 19.64 4.26 10.33
CA PRO A 9 20.16 4.45 8.99
C PRO A 9 19.06 4.28 7.94
N ARG A 10 19.13 5.12 6.89
CA ARG A 10 18.10 5.28 5.84
C ARG A 10 17.42 3.95 5.52
N THR A 11 16.09 3.98 5.47
CA THR A 11 15.17 2.86 5.24
C THR A 11 15.27 2.22 3.85
N HIS A 12 16.33 2.47 3.08
CA HIS A 12 16.59 1.87 1.76
C HIS A 12 16.51 0.34 1.78
N TRP A 13 16.93 -0.29 2.88
CA TRP A 13 16.85 -1.73 3.03
C TRP A 13 15.41 -2.27 2.94
N ILE A 14 14.41 -1.49 3.37
CA ILE A 14 12.99 -1.88 3.27
C ILE A 14 12.61 -1.98 1.80
N GLN A 15 12.99 -0.98 1.01
CA GLN A 15 12.69 -0.92 -0.41
C GLN A 15 13.33 -2.09 -1.14
N ASP A 16 14.61 -2.35 -0.90
CA ASP A 16 15.34 -3.47 -1.53
C ASP A 16 14.75 -4.83 -1.14
N THR A 17 14.36 -4.98 0.14
CA THR A 17 13.75 -6.22 0.65
C THR A 17 12.37 -6.44 0.03
N VAL A 18 11.52 -5.41 0.00
CA VAL A 18 10.20 -5.47 -0.63
C VAL A 18 10.32 -5.84 -2.11
N GLU A 19 11.22 -5.20 -2.86
CA GLU A 19 11.43 -5.51 -4.27
C GLU A 19 11.90 -6.97 -4.47
N ARG A 20 12.81 -7.46 -3.62
CA ARG A 20 13.23 -8.87 -3.64
C ARG A 20 12.07 -9.82 -3.35
N CYS A 21 11.22 -9.53 -2.37
CA CYS A 21 10.02 -10.32 -2.10
C CYS A 21 9.03 -10.28 -3.29
N ILE A 22 8.90 -9.13 -3.98
CA ILE A 22 8.08 -9.02 -5.19
C ILE A 22 8.64 -9.93 -6.27
N GLN A 23 9.96 -9.91 -6.50
CA GLN A 23 10.59 -10.80 -7.48
C GLN A 23 10.39 -12.29 -7.12
N LYS A 24 10.48 -12.65 -5.83
CA LYS A 24 10.19 -14.02 -5.36
C LYS A 24 8.74 -14.42 -5.65
N LEU A 25 7.78 -13.54 -5.38
CA LEU A 25 6.36 -13.78 -5.72
C LEU A 25 6.17 -13.93 -7.23
N VAL A 26 6.72 -13.01 -8.03
CA VAL A 26 6.61 -13.02 -9.50
C VAL A 26 7.17 -14.32 -10.06
N LYS A 27 8.36 -14.72 -9.61
CA LYS A 27 8.99 -15.98 -9.99
C LYS A 27 8.09 -17.16 -9.62
N THR A 28 7.60 -17.20 -8.39
CA THR A 28 6.72 -18.27 -7.91
C THR A 28 5.44 -18.37 -8.72
N PHE A 29 4.81 -17.24 -9.04
CA PHE A 29 3.61 -17.18 -9.88
C PHE A 29 3.86 -17.67 -11.31
N GLN A 30 5.03 -17.37 -11.87
CA GLN A 30 5.39 -17.81 -13.22
C GLN A 30 5.80 -19.29 -13.27
N GLU A 31 6.39 -19.82 -12.19
CA GLU A 31 6.84 -21.21 -12.10
C GLU A 31 5.74 -22.19 -11.68
N ASN A 32 4.83 -21.75 -10.80
CA ASN A 32 3.76 -22.59 -10.28
C ASN A 32 2.47 -22.21 -11.00
N GLN A 33 1.99 -23.14 -11.82
CA GLN A 33 0.81 -23.04 -12.69
C GLN A 33 -0.43 -22.46 -11.99
N ASP A 34 -1.49 -22.21 -12.77
CA ASP A 34 -2.82 -21.70 -12.38
C ASP A 34 -3.53 -22.45 -11.21
N GLU A 35 -2.93 -23.50 -10.64
CA GLU A 35 -3.40 -24.25 -9.47
C GLU A 35 -2.74 -23.86 -8.15
N PHE A 36 -1.67 -23.06 -8.15
CA PHE A 36 -1.04 -22.65 -6.88
C PHE A 36 -1.71 -21.40 -6.29
N PHE A 37 -2.09 -20.45 -7.15
CA PHE A 37 -2.82 -19.24 -6.76
C PHE A 37 -4.22 -19.27 -7.35
N PHE A 38 -5.25 -19.32 -6.50
CA PHE A 38 -6.64 -19.35 -6.93
C PHE A 38 -7.29 -17.98 -6.88
N THR A 39 -6.85 -17.14 -5.95
CA THR A 39 -7.44 -15.85 -5.63
C THR A 39 -6.37 -14.78 -5.44
N GLU A 40 -6.80 -13.52 -5.54
CA GLU A 40 -5.97 -12.35 -5.18
C GLU A 40 -5.43 -12.46 -3.75
N LYS A 41 -6.22 -13.06 -2.85
CA LYS A 41 -5.84 -13.22 -1.45
C LYS A 41 -4.69 -14.21 -1.26
N ASP A 42 -4.57 -15.22 -2.14
CA ASP A 42 -3.47 -16.18 -2.09
C ASP A 42 -2.14 -15.51 -2.43
N LEU A 43 -2.14 -14.63 -3.45
CA LEU A 43 -0.96 -13.84 -3.83
C LEU A 43 -0.56 -12.87 -2.71
N GLN A 44 -1.54 -12.16 -2.13
CA GLN A 44 -1.30 -11.28 -0.97
C GLN A 44 -0.72 -12.05 0.21
N SER A 45 -1.27 -13.23 0.52
CA SER A 45 -0.85 -14.06 1.66
C SER A 45 0.56 -14.63 1.45
N TYR A 46 0.87 -15.08 0.23
CA TYR A 46 2.22 -15.54 -0.11
C TYR A 46 3.24 -14.41 -0.03
N PHE A 47 2.89 -13.23 -0.53
CA PHE A 47 3.76 -12.05 -0.42
C PHE A 47 4.01 -11.66 1.04
N PHE A 48 2.94 -11.63 1.84
CA PHE A 48 3.03 -11.38 3.28
C PHE A 48 3.93 -12.41 3.97
N HIS A 49 3.82 -13.69 3.61
CA HIS A 49 4.71 -14.74 4.11
C HIS A 49 6.17 -14.48 3.71
N CYS A 50 6.46 -14.11 2.46
CA CYS A 50 7.81 -13.75 2.02
C CYS A 50 8.40 -12.57 2.80
N LEU A 51 7.56 -11.62 3.21
CA LEU A 51 8.00 -10.52 4.07
C LEU A 51 8.24 -11.00 5.51
N LEU A 52 7.38 -11.87 6.06
CA LEU A 52 7.55 -12.39 7.41
C LEU A 52 8.81 -13.25 7.61
N GLU A 53 9.32 -13.88 6.55
CA GLU A 53 10.60 -14.59 6.57
C GLU A 53 11.80 -13.65 6.80
N GLU A 54 11.62 -12.34 6.64
CA GLU A 54 12.66 -11.34 6.83
C GLU A 54 12.57 -10.77 8.26
N ASP A 55 13.41 -11.28 9.17
CA ASP A 55 13.47 -10.90 10.59
C ASP A 55 13.50 -9.38 10.83
N ARG A 56 14.02 -8.62 9.85
CA ARG A 56 14.18 -7.16 9.90
C ARG A 56 12.85 -6.41 9.93
N PHE A 57 11.72 -7.01 9.53
CA PHE A 57 10.40 -6.38 9.67
C PHE A 57 9.81 -6.49 11.06
N ILE A 58 10.49 -7.18 11.99
CA ILE A 58 10.19 -7.15 13.43
C ILE A 58 11.11 -6.11 14.07
N TYR A 59 10.58 -4.91 14.31
CA TYR A 59 11.32 -3.81 14.91
C TYR A 59 11.21 -3.83 16.43
N ALA A 60 12.32 -4.11 17.12
CA ALA A 60 12.38 -4.08 18.58
C ALA A 60 12.71 -2.68 19.11
N TYR A 61 11.84 -2.11 19.94
CA TYR A 61 12.06 -0.81 20.57
C TYR A 61 11.41 -0.74 21.96
N LYS A 62 12.12 -0.16 22.95
CA LYS A 62 11.68 -0.04 24.36
C LYS A 62 10.99 -1.30 24.91
N ASN A 63 11.67 -2.46 24.78
CA ASN A 63 11.22 -3.77 25.26
C ASN A 63 9.92 -4.30 24.61
N ARG A 64 9.59 -3.83 23.41
CA ARG A 64 8.45 -4.33 22.62
C ARG A 64 8.90 -4.61 21.19
N SER A 65 8.32 -5.65 20.60
CA SER A 65 8.47 -5.96 19.18
C SER A 65 7.30 -5.39 18.40
N HIS A 66 7.60 -4.70 17.30
CA HIS A 66 6.64 -4.07 16.42
C HIS A 66 6.75 -4.67 15.03
N LEU A 67 5.66 -5.29 14.55
CA LEU A 67 5.59 -5.74 13.17
C LEU A 67 5.38 -4.53 12.26
N LEU A 68 6.29 -4.33 11.30
CA LEU A 68 6.22 -3.22 10.36
C LEU A 68 5.26 -3.49 9.19
N ILE A 69 4.86 -4.74 8.97
CA ILE A 69 3.99 -5.16 7.87
C ILE A 69 2.54 -5.14 8.34
N HIS A 70 1.67 -4.42 7.62
CA HIS A 70 0.23 -4.39 7.89
C HIS A 70 -0.54 -4.77 6.63
N THR A 71 -1.63 -5.50 6.81
CA THR A 71 -2.55 -5.89 5.73
C THR A 71 -3.86 -5.14 5.86
N GLU A 72 -4.59 -4.93 4.74
CA GLU A 72 -5.89 -4.26 4.72
C GLU A 72 -5.83 -2.86 5.39
N TYR A 73 -4.73 -2.16 5.16
CA TYR A 73 -4.41 -0.93 5.86
C TYR A 73 -5.35 0.20 5.44
N PRO A 74 -6.09 0.81 6.36
CA PRO A 74 -7.19 1.65 5.97
C PRO A 74 -6.69 3.02 5.48
N THR A 75 -7.29 3.59 4.43
CA THR A 75 -6.81 4.85 3.80
C THR A 75 -7.12 6.08 4.67
N PRO A 76 -6.22 7.05 4.89
CA PRO A 76 -6.48 8.20 5.77
C PRO A 76 -7.54 9.20 5.24
N PHE A 77 -8.29 8.81 4.23
CA PHE A 77 -9.36 9.52 3.57
C PHE A 77 -10.48 8.55 3.21
N LYS A 78 -11.71 9.04 3.17
CA LYS A 78 -12.79 8.39 2.41
C LYS A 78 -12.61 8.69 0.94
N CYS A 79 -13.11 7.82 0.08
CA CYS A 79 -12.93 7.91 -1.37
C CYS A 79 -14.27 8.00 -2.10
N ILE A 80 -14.35 8.86 -3.11
CA ILE A 80 -15.33 8.79 -4.18
C ILE A 80 -14.66 8.08 -5.35
N MET A 81 -15.22 6.94 -5.78
CA MET A 81 -14.75 6.20 -6.94
C MET A 81 -15.68 6.49 -8.12
N ASP A 82 -15.14 7.10 -9.17
CA ASP A 82 -15.86 7.28 -10.42
C ASP A 82 -15.85 5.96 -11.21
N LYS A 83 -17.03 5.35 -11.34
CA LYS A 83 -17.23 4.05 -11.99
C LYS A 83 -17.07 4.07 -13.51
N ASN A 84 -16.87 5.24 -14.12
CA ASN A 84 -16.67 5.36 -15.55
C ASN A 84 -15.20 5.64 -15.91
N THR A 85 -14.48 6.34 -15.03
CA THR A 85 -13.10 6.80 -15.29
C THR A 85 -12.06 6.08 -14.44
N GLY A 86 -12.44 5.49 -13.30
CA GLY A 86 -11.52 4.91 -12.33
C GLY A 86 -10.80 5.97 -11.51
N ASN A 87 -11.24 7.23 -11.61
CA ASN A 87 -10.70 8.30 -10.79
C ASN A 87 -11.16 8.16 -9.34
N VAL A 88 -10.24 8.50 -8.42
CA VAL A 88 -10.47 8.47 -6.98
C VAL A 88 -10.28 9.86 -6.42
N TYR A 89 -11.29 10.35 -5.71
CA TYR A 89 -11.27 11.68 -5.09
C TYR A 89 -11.43 11.55 -3.57
N PRO A 90 -10.74 12.38 -2.77
CA PRO A 90 -10.98 12.41 -1.34
C PRO A 90 -12.39 12.93 -1.05
N ASP A 91 -13.09 12.27 -0.13
CA ASP A 91 -14.39 12.71 0.37
C ASP A 91 -14.25 13.20 1.81
N PHE A 92 -14.52 14.49 2.02
CA PHE A 92 -14.55 15.13 3.33
C PHE A 92 -15.98 15.35 3.84
N GLY A 93 -16.98 14.91 3.09
CA GLY A 93 -18.39 15.08 3.41
C GLY A 93 -18.84 14.25 4.62
N PRO A 94 -19.96 14.64 5.25
CA PRO A 94 -20.54 13.93 6.38
C PRO A 94 -21.17 12.57 5.98
N GLU A 95 -21.25 12.27 4.68
CA GLU A 95 -21.86 11.06 4.17
C GLU A 95 -21.17 9.79 4.72
N ARG A 96 -21.99 8.76 4.95
CA ARG A 96 -21.56 7.42 5.39
C ARG A 96 -20.90 6.64 4.25
N ARG A 97 -19.86 7.20 3.63
CA ARG A 97 -19.07 6.48 2.63
C ARG A 97 -18.00 5.63 3.31
N MET A 98 -17.78 4.44 2.75
CA MET A 98 -16.79 3.50 3.23
C MET A 98 -15.38 4.02 2.98
N ARG A 99 -14.50 3.74 3.94
CA ARG A 99 -13.06 3.97 3.81
C ARG A 99 -12.48 2.91 2.87
N GLY A 100 -11.52 3.31 2.05
CA GLY A 100 -10.72 2.36 1.29
C GLY A 100 -9.71 1.65 2.19
N HIS A 101 -9.03 0.66 1.64
CA HIS A 101 -7.85 0.05 2.24
C HIS A 101 -6.76 -0.10 1.17
N ILE A 102 -5.54 -0.29 1.67
CA ILE A 102 -4.36 -0.71 0.93
C ILE A 102 -4.06 -2.14 1.35
N ASP A 103 -3.91 -3.05 0.38
CA ASP A 103 -3.75 -4.49 0.66
C ASP A 103 -2.60 -4.76 1.62
N ILE A 104 -1.42 -4.20 1.35
CA ILE A 104 -0.23 -4.36 2.20
C ILE A 104 0.53 -3.04 2.30
N ILE A 105 0.94 -2.66 3.50
CA ILE A 105 1.89 -1.56 3.73
C ILE A 105 3.08 -2.02 4.55
N ILE A 106 4.17 -1.26 4.46
CA ILE A 106 5.34 -1.37 5.32
C ILE A 106 5.56 -0.04 6.02
N LEU A 107 5.52 -0.06 7.35
CA LEU A 107 5.70 1.13 8.18
C LEU A 107 7.17 1.53 8.29
N ASN A 108 7.40 2.84 8.40
CA ASN A 108 8.71 3.38 8.71
C ASN A 108 9.06 3.10 10.19
N PRO A 109 10.18 2.42 10.50
CA PRO A 109 10.60 2.17 11.88
C PRO A 109 10.86 3.45 12.67
N ASN A 110 11.32 4.54 12.02
CA ASN A 110 11.48 5.84 12.69
C ASN A 110 10.14 6.42 13.13
N TYR A 111 9.06 6.18 12.38
CA TYR A 111 7.72 6.56 12.80
C TYR A 111 7.25 5.78 14.03
N ILE A 112 7.52 4.47 14.08
CA ILE A 112 7.22 3.64 15.25
C ILE A 112 7.95 4.17 16.48
N LYS A 113 9.26 4.43 16.34
CA LYS A 113 10.08 5.00 17.40
C LYS A 113 9.50 6.33 17.89
N TRP A 114 9.16 7.23 16.98
CA TRP A 114 8.57 8.54 17.29
C TRP A 114 7.24 8.41 18.05
N ILE A 115 6.30 7.58 17.58
CA ILE A 115 5.03 7.35 18.30
C ILE A 115 5.29 6.89 19.74
N VAL A 116 6.19 5.93 19.90
CA VAL A 116 6.49 5.35 21.22
C VAL A 116 7.19 6.36 22.13
N ASP A 117 8.06 7.20 21.58
CA ASP A 117 8.76 8.25 22.33
C ASP A 117 7.83 9.39 22.76
N CYS A 118 6.91 9.79 21.90
CA CYS A 118 5.92 10.83 22.19
C CYS A 118 4.75 10.34 23.05
N GLY A 119 4.68 9.04 23.38
CA GLY A 119 3.52 8.46 24.08
C GLY A 119 2.22 8.59 23.27
N CYS A 120 2.32 8.70 21.94
CA CYS A 120 1.17 8.80 21.07
C CYS A 120 0.36 7.49 21.09
N PHE A 121 -0.93 7.58 20.80
CA PHE A 121 -1.80 6.41 20.77
C PHE A 121 -1.34 5.39 19.72
N TYR A 122 -1.10 4.15 20.13
CA TYR A 122 -0.82 3.01 19.24
C TYR A 122 -1.87 2.83 18.12
N ASN A 123 -3.09 3.33 18.32
CA ASN A 123 -4.14 3.32 17.29
C ASN A 123 -3.74 4.12 16.03
N SER A 124 -2.80 5.06 16.12
CA SER A 124 -2.22 5.75 14.97
C SER A 124 -1.39 4.82 14.09
N ILE A 125 -0.87 3.71 14.62
CA ILE A 125 -0.12 2.71 13.85
C ILE A 125 -1.08 1.91 12.98
N TYR A 126 -2.15 1.36 13.56
CA TYR A 126 -3.11 0.49 12.86
C TYR A 126 -4.14 1.24 12.01
N GLY A 127 -4.19 2.57 12.13
CA GLY A 127 -5.18 3.39 11.46
C GLY A 127 -6.63 3.10 11.86
N LEU A 128 -6.87 2.31 12.92
CA LEU A 128 -8.19 1.92 13.39
C LEU A 128 -8.37 2.29 14.86
N LYS A 129 -9.57 2.76 15.21
CA LYS A 129 -10.00 2.99 16.58
C LYS A 129 -11.48 2.61 16.68
N ASN A 130 -11.92 2.11 17.84
CA ASN A 130 -13.34 1.92 18.17
C ASN A 130 -14.03 3.28 18.39
N ASP A 131 -13.96 4.15 17.38
CA ASP A 131 -14.40 5.54 17.40
C ASP A 131 -14.84 5.95 15.99
N LEU A 132 -15.66 7.00 15.88
CA LEU A 132 -16.11 7.49 14.58
C LEU A 132 -14.92 8.04 13.79
N TYR A 133 -14.88 7.76 12.49
CA TYR A 133 -13.85 8.23 11.56
C TYR A 133 -13.55 9.73 11.74
N GLY A 134 -14.58 10.57 11.82
CA GLY A 134 -14.43 12.01 12.00
C GLY A 134 -13.72 12.42 13.30
N ASN A 135 -13.71 11.58 14.32
CA ASN A 135 -13.11 11.87 15.62
C ASN A 135 -11.62 11.53 15.66
N TYR A 136 -11.23 10.33 15.20
CA TYR A 136 -9.84 9.89 15.34
C TYR A 136 -8.93 10.33 14.19
N MET A 137 -9.49 10.53 13.00
CA MET A 137 -8.72 10.86 11.81
C MET A 137 -8.00 12.20 11.88
N PRO A 138 -8.59 13.29 12.40
CA PRO A 138 -7.86 14.54 12.57
C PRO A 138 -6.63 14.39 13.47
N GLY A 139 -6.72 13.56 14.52
CA GLY A 139 -5.59 13.25 15.40
C GLY A 139 -4.51 12.45 14.68
N MET A 140 -4.90 11.45 13.88
CA MET A 140 -3.98 10.68 13.06
C MET A 140 -3.25 11.57 12.04
N ILE A 141 -3.98 12.37 11.25
CA ILE A 141 -3.42 13.31 10.27
C ILE A 141 -2.47 14.31 10.95
N ARG A 142 -2.81 14.80 12.16
CA ARG A 142 -1.95 15.69 12.93
C ARG A 142 -0.63 15.03 13.30
N ASN A 143 -0.68 13.83 13.89
CA ASN A 143 0.53 13.08 14.24
C ASN A 143 1.40 12.82 13.01
N TYR A 144 0.75 12.55 11.88
CA TYR A 144 1.44 12.25 10.64
C TYR A 144 2.19 13.47 10.11
N ARG A 145 1.51 14.62 10.14
CA ARG A 145 2.12 15.90 9.78
C ARG A 145 3.29 16.23 10.70
N THR A 146 3.13 16.11 12.03
CA THR A 146 4.20 16.40 12.98
C THR A 146 5.44 15.55 12.70
N PHE A 147 5.28 14.24 12.51
CA PHE A 147 6.40 13.38 12.15
C PHE A 147 7.05 13.79 10.82
N ASN A 148 6.26 14.03 9.77
CA ASN A 148 6.79 14.41 8.46
C ASN A 148 7.55 15.75 8.51
N GLU A 149 7.07 16.72 9.28
CA GLU A 149 7.73 18.03 9.46
C GLU A 149 9.02 17.93 10.27
N GLU A 150 9.05 17.07 11.29
CA GLU A 150 10.21 16.90 12.18
C GLU A 150 11.33 16.08 11.52
N TYR A 151 10.96 15.02 10.78
CA TYR A 151 11.93 14.05 10.24
C TYR A 151 12.13 14.14 8.72
N GLY A 152 11.21 14.77 7.99
CA GLY A 152 11.25 14.78 6.52
C GLY A 152 11.04 13.40 5.89
N GLU A 153 10.43 12.47 6.63
CA GLU A 153 10.26 11.08 6.24
C GLU A 153 8.77 10.71 6.05
N PRO A 154 8.46 9.73 5.18
CA PRO A 154 7.12 9.19 5.10
C PRO A 154 6.86 8.25 6.28
N ILE A 155 5.58 8.02 6.56
CA ILE A 155 5.16 7.12 7.65
C ILE A 155 5.09 5.68 7.18
N ILE A 156 4.78 5.53 5.90
CA ILE A 156 4.75 4.26 5.19
C ILE A 156 5.90 4.30 4.20
N GLU A 157 6.78 3.32 4.29
CA GLU A 157 7.89 3.19 3.33
C GLU A 157 7.40 2.64 2.00
N TYR A 158 6.42 1.73 2.05
CA TYR A 158 5.91 1.07 0.88
C TYR A 158 4.41 0.74 1.02
N ALA A 159 3.62 1.04 0.00
CA ALA A 159 2.19 0.68 -0.11
C ALA A 159 1.94 -0.17 -1.36
N ILE A 160 1.25 -1.30 -1.24
CA ILE A 160 1.08 -2.27 -2.33
C ILE A 160 -0.40 -2.64 -2.48
N GLU A 161 -0.84 -2.69 -3.73
CA GLU A 161 -2.14 -3.22 -4.16
C GLU A 161 -1.94 -4.40 -5.09
N PHE A 162 -2.77 -5.43 -4.95
CA PHE A 162 -2.76 -6.61 -5.79
C PHE A 162 -4.03 -6.66 -6.63
N LYS A 163 -3.90 -7.14 -7.86
CA LYS A 163 -5.02 -7.60 -8.67
C LYS A 163 -4.67 -8.92 -9.31
N PHE A 164 -5.64 -9.82 -9.34
CA PHE A 164 -5.50 -11.08 -10.06
C PHE A 164 -6.67 -11.31 -11.00
N PHE A 165 -6.35 -11.46 -12.28
CA PHE A 165 -7.32 -11.78 -13.33
C PHE A 165 -7.04 -13.19 -13.87
N ARG A 166 -7.63 -14.20 -13.23
CA ARG A 166 -7.47 -15.60 -13.63
C ARG A 166 -8.30 -15.99 -14.87
N HIS A 167 -9.50 -15.43 -15.00
CA HIS A 167 -10.44 -15.77 -16.07
C HIS A 167 -10.97 -14.51 -16.75
N THR A 168 -11.28 -14.62 -18.04
CA THR A 168 -11.81 -13.51 -18.88
C THR A 168 -13.10 -12.91 -18.32
N TYR A 169 -13.85 -13.71 -17.57
CA TYR A 169 -15.08 -13.33 -16.89
C TYR A 169 -14.90 -13.28 -15.37
N SER A 170 -14.11 -12.33 -14.87
CA SER A 170 -13.95 -12.12 -13.43
C SER A 170 -15.15 -11.42 -12.77
N GLY A 171 -16.34 -11.49 -13.36
CA GLY A 171 -17.59 -10.84 -12.88
C GLY A 171 -17.58 -9.30 -12.87
N LYS A 172 -16.45 -8.66 -13.10
CA LYS A 172 -16.32 -7.19 -13.20
C LYS A 172 -16.47 -6.78 -14.67
N LYS A 173 -17.45 -5.91 -14.94
CA LYS A 173 -17.76 -5.40 -16.28
C LYS A 173 -16.54 -4.73 -16.97
N TYR A 174 -15.57 -4.23 -16.18
CA TYR A 174 -14.37 -3.53 -16.68
C TYR A 174 -13.12 -3.80 -15.80
N PRO A 175 -12.31 -4.84 -16.10
CA PRO A 175 -11.09 -5.16 -15.33
C PRO A 175 -10.07 -4.02 -15.24
N LEU A 176 -9.82 -3.32 -16.36
CA LEU A 176 -8.88 -2.20 -16.43
C LEU A 176 -9.27 -1.06 -15.49
N LEU A 177 -10.56 -0.78 -15.38
CA LEU A 177 -11.08 0.27 -14.50
C LEU A 177 -10.75 0.00 -13.03
N GLY A 178 -10.81 -1.27 -12.62
CA GLY A 178 -10.40 -1.68 -11.27
C GLY A 178 -8.93 -1.36 -11.01
N VAL A 179 -8.05 -1.73 -11.95
CA VAL A 179 -6.61 -1.44 -11.86
C VAL A 179 -6.35 0.08 -11.79
N LEU A 180 -7.00 0.87 -12.64
CA LEU A 180 -6.89 2.33 -12.63
C LEU A 180 -7.36 2.93 -11.30
N THR A 181 -8.43 2.37 -10.71
CA THR A 181 -8.93 2.80 -9.41
C THR A 181 -7.88 2.60 -8.32
N ASP A 182 -7.21 1.45 -8.27
CA ASP A 182 -6.19 1.19 -7.26
C ASP A 182 -4.92 2.02 -7.47
N ILE A 183 -4.50 2.24 -8.72
CA ILE A 183 -3.40 3.16 -9.04
C ILE A 183 -3.73 4.57 -8.56
N ASN A 184 -4.92 5.08 -8.87
CA ASN A 184 -5.34 6.42 -8.50
C ASN A 184 -5.51 6.55 -6.97
N LYS A 185 -5.99 5.50 -6.30
CA LYS A 185 -6.03 5.40 -4.84
C LYS A 185 -4.63 5.48 -4.23
N LEU A 186 -3.66 4.75 -4.77
CA LEU A 186 -2.25 4.81 -4.34
C LEU A 186 -1.60 6.17 -4.59
N LYS A 187 -1.88 6.80 -5.74
CA LYS A 187 -1.42 8.18 -6.04
C LYS A 187 -1.98 9.16 -5.02
N LEU A 188 -3.28 9.10 -4.74
CA LEU A 188 -3.92 9.94 -3.72
C LEU A 188 -3.35 9.67 -2.33
N PHE A 189 -3.01 8.41 -2.03
CA PHE A 189 -2.37 8.03 -0.78
C PHE A 189 -0.97 8.65 -0.63
N CYS A 190 -0.14 8.59 -1.67
CA CYS A 190 1.21 9.16 -1.65
C CYS A 190 1.20 10.71 -1.62
N ASN A 191 0.21 11.33 -2.26
CA ASN A 191 0.14 12.77 -2.53
C ASN A 191 -1.10 13.42 -1.90
N PHE A 192 -1.43 13.01 -0.67
CA PHE A 192 -2.67 13.44 -0.05
C PHE A 192 -2.62 14.92 0.33
N LYS A 193 -3.57 15.69 -0.20
CA LYS A 193 -3.80 17.08 0.18
C LYS A 193 -5.00 17.12 1.11
N SER A 194 -4.77 17.51 2.36
CA SER A 194 -5.89 17.74 3.27
C SER A 194 -6.67 18.98 2.84
N SER A 195 -7.91 19.12 3.34
CA SER A 195 -8.78 20.27 3.05
C SER A 195 -8.23 21.61 3.56
N SER A 196 -7.13 21.62 4.33
CA SER A 196 -6.42 22.81 4.74
C SER A 196 -5.31 23.12 3.73
N PRO A 197 -5.24 24.35 3.17
CA PRO A 197 -4.37 24.70 2.04
C PRO A 197 -2.86 24.65 2.29
N GLU A 198 -2.40 24.28 3.49
CA GLU A 198 -1.05 24.65 3.93
C GLU A 198 0.05 23.59 3.85
N ARG A 199 -0.17 22.38 3.32
CA ARG A 199 0.90 21.49 2.77
C ARG A 199 0.36 20.10 2.42
N GLU A 200 0.98 19.49 1.42
CA GLU A 200 0.80 18.09 1.03
C GLU A 200 1.36 17.16 2.12
N ILE A 201 0.66 16.07 2.44
CA ILE A 201 1.11 15.05 3.39
C ILE A 201 1.49 13.82 2.60
N HIS A 202 2.78 13.46 2.65
CA HIS A 202 3.31 12.28 1.98
C HIS A 202 3.17 11.04 2.89
N PHE A 203 2.03 10.34 2.81
CA PHE A 203 1.80 9.17 3.66
C PHE A 203 2.75 8.02 3.35
N ALA A 204 2.99 7.78 2.06
CA ALA A 204 3.86 6.71 1.58
C ALA A 204 5.02 7.25 0.75
N GLY A 205 6.23 6.71 0.98
CA GLY A 205 7.41 7.02 0.20
C GLY A 205 7.40 6.34 -1.17
N ARG A 206 6.88 5.12 -1.25
CA ARG A 206 6.70 4.36 -2.49
C ARG A 206 5.36 3.66 -2.53
N SER A 207 4.85 3.44 -3.73
CA SER A 207 3.70 2.60 -3.95
C SER A 207 3.81 1.75 -5.20
N LYS A 208 3.13 0.60 -5.21
CA LYS A 208 3.04 -0.28 -6.38
C LYS A 208 1.69 -0.98 -6.47
N SER A 209 1.09 -0.97 -7.64
CA SER A 209 -0.02 -1.84 -8.01
C SER A 209 0.54 -2.99 -8.84
N ILE A 210 0.33 -4.22 -8.39
CA ILE A 210 0.83 -5.43 -9.06
C ILE A 210 -0.36 -6.21 -9.61
N VAL A 211 -0.38 -6.38 -10.93
CA VAL A 211 -1.47 -7.04 -11.65
C VAL A 211 -0.97 -8.35 -12.22
N PHE A 212 -1.51 -9.44 -11.70
CA PHE A 212 -1.26 -10.79 -12.17
C PHE A 212 -2.33 -11.19 -13.18
N LEU A 213 -1.91 -11.71 -14.33
CA LEU A 213 -2.78 -12.19 -15.39
C LEU A 213 -2.61 -13.70 -15.51
N GLY A 214 -3.67 -14.46 -15.24
CA GLY A 214 -3.69 -15.90 -15.54
C GLY A 214 -3.76 -16.13 -17.05
N GLU A 215 -3.46 -17.36 -17.48
CA GLU A 215 -3.31 -17.75 -18.89
C GLU A 215 -4.41 -17.18 -19.79
N LYS A 216 -5.67 -17.37 -19.38
CA LYS A 216 -6.85 -17.00 -20.17
C LYS A 216 -7.05 -15.50 -20.34
N THR A 217 -6.38 -14.64 -19.55
CA THR A 217 -6.59 -13.19 -19.58
C THR A 217 -5.44 -12.42 -20.23
N VAL A 218 -4.30 -13.07 -20.45
CA VAL A 218 -3.10 -12.43 -21.01
C VAL A 218 -3.42 -11.78 -22.35
N ASP A 219 -4.01 -12.52 -23.29
CA ASP A 219 -4.27 -12.03 -24.65
C ASP A 219 -5.22 -10.81 -24.69
N VAL A 220 -6.10 -10.70 -23.69
CA VAL A 220 -7.12 -9.65 -23.64
C VAL A 220 -6.61 -8.41 -22.89
N LEU A 221 -5.87 -8.60 -21.80
CA LEU A 221 -5.55 -7.53 -20.86
C LEU A 221 -4.09 -7.06 -20.94
N LEU A 222 -3.17 -7.87 -21.46
CA LEU A 222 -1.74 -7.55 -21.43
C LEU A 222 -1.42 -6.27 -22.20
N GLY A 223 -1.93 -6.12 -23.43
CA GLY A 223 -1.71 -4.94 -24.26
C GLY A 223 -2.11 -3.64 -23.55
N PRO A 224 -3.40 -3.46 -23.20
CA PRO A 224 -3.87 -2.28 -22.49
C PRO A 224 -3.13 -2.02 -21.17
N LEU A 225 -2.85 -3.07 -20.39
CA LEU A 225 -2.15 -2.91 -19.10
C LEU A 225 -0.68 -2.51 -19.28
N ARG A 226 0.02 -3.00 -20.32
CA ARG A 226 1.40 -2.57 -20.62
C ARG A 226 1.47 -1.11 -21.07
N GLU A 227 0.44 -0.61 -21.74
CA GLU A 227 0.35 0.82 -22.05
C GLU A 227 0.23 1.66 -20.78
N GLU A 228 -0.65 1.25 -19.85
CA GLU A 228 -0.80 1.92 -18.56
C GLU A 228 0.46 1.79 -17.68
N GLU A 229 1.16 0.66 -17.74
CA GLU A 229 2.40 0.43 -17.01
C GLU A 229 3.47 1.46 -17.39
N LYS A 230 3.63 1.71 -18.70
CA LYS A 230 4.53 2.74 -19.22
C LYS A 230 4.12 4.13 -18.76
N ARG A 231 2.81 4.43 -18.74
CA ARG A 231 2.27 5.74 -18.29
C ARG A 231 2.50 5.97 -16.79
N CYS A 232 2.48 4.90 -15.99
CA CYS A 232 2.57 4.99 -14.53
C CYS A 232 4.00 5.02 -13.98
N GLY A 233 5.04 5.02 -14.83
CA GLY A 233 6.43 5.26 -14.40
C GLY A 233 6.94 4.25 -13.36
N GLY A 234 6.51 2.99 -13.44
CA GLY A 234 6.90 1.92 -12.51
C GLY A 234 6.01 1.74 -11.28
N GLN A 235 4.97 2.57 -11.12
CA GLN A 235 3.95 2.37 -10.07
C GLN A 235 3.01 1.19 -10.38
N LEU A 236 2.81 0.85 -11.66
CA LEU A 236 2.12 -0.37 -12.06
C LEU A 236 3.17 -1.42 -12.46
N MET A 237 2.93 -2.67 -12.10
CA MET A 237 3.68 -3.83 -12.57
C MET A 237 2.70 -4.87 -13.12
N VAL A 238 2.87 -5.25 -14.38
CA VAL A 238 2.03 -6.27 -15.03
C VAL A 238 2.81 -7.57 -15.15
N VAL A 239 2.26 -8.61 -14.53
CA VAL A 239 2.86 -9.94 -14.43
C VAL A 239 1.99 -10.92 -15.22
N PRO A 240 2.28 -11.12 -16.52
CA PRO A 240 1.58 -12.14 -17.29
C PRO A 240 2.03 -13.52 -16.86
N TYR A 241 1.09 -14.46 -16.94
CA TYR A 241 1.40 -15.88 -17.01
C TYR A 241 2.34 -16.15 -18.19
N ARG A 242 3.26 -17.09 -18.01
CA ARG A 242 4.11 -17.63 -19.09
C ARG A 242 3.67 -19.06 -19.32
N ALA A 243 2.96 -19.31 -20.42
CA ALA A 243 2.64 -20.67 -20.84
C ALA A 243 3.91 -21.40 -21.32
N ASP A 244 4.86 -20.68 -21.94
CA ASP A 244 5.90 -21.29 -22.76
C ASP A 244 7.29 -20.60 -22.62
N LEU A 245 8.00 -20.88 -21.52
CA LEU A 245 9.47 -20.90 -21.50
C LEU A 245 9.95 -22.31 -21.18
#